data_AF-A0A661E8U8-F1
#
_entry.id   AF-A0A661E8U8-F1
#
_cell.length_a   1.000
_cell.length_b   1.000
_cell.length_c   1.000
_cell.angle_alpha   90.00
_cell.angle_beta   90.00
_cell.angle_gamma   90.00
#
_symmetry.space_group_name_H-M   'P 1'
#
loop_
_entity.id
_entity.type
_entity.pdbx_description
1 polymer ?
#
loop_
_entity_poly.entity_id
_entity_poly.type
_entity_poly.pdbx_seq_one_letter_code
_entity_poly.pdbx_strand_id
1 'polypeptide(L)'
;FHRLEFAHGFFASALHEVAHWCIAGEQRRRQVDFGYWYLPERDPMQQAEFEAVEVAPQVLESVFSDAAGFKFRPSLDNLELRPDPAEFLAKVKQAKAERLAAGLPTRAAQFHRALTDFYDVAESALP
;
A
#
# COMPACT_ATOMS: atom_id res chain seq x y z
N PHE A 1 -0.31 -9.52 21.66
CA PHE A 1 0.40 -9.45 20.36
C PHE A 1 -0.63 -9.17 19.28
N HIS A 2 -0.30 -8.39 18.25
CA HIS A 2 -1.15 -8.19 17.04
C HIS A 2 -0.48 -8.94 15.87
N ARG A 3 -1.28 -9.53 14.98
CA ARG A 3 -0.80 -10.33 13.84
C ARG A 3 -1.31 -9.70 12.55
N LEU A 4 -0.42 -9.61 11.55
CA LEU A 4 -0.78 -9.32 10.16
C LEU A 4 -0.92 -10.66 9.44
N GLU A 5 -2.07 -10.91 8.85
CA GLU A 5 -2.33 -12.12 8.05
C GLU A 5 -2.47 -11.67 6.59
N PHE A 6 -1.68 -12.27 5.69
CA PHE A 6 -1.67 -11.91 4.27
C PHE A 6 -1.96 -13.14 3.41
N ALA A 7 -2.65 -12.92 2.30
CA ALA A 7 -3.13 -14.01 1.48
C ALA A 7 -2.00 -14.73 0.72
N HIS A 8 -2.10 -16.06 0.63
CA HIS A 8 -1.37 -16.94 -0.30
C HIS A 8 0.17 -16.93 -0.24
N GLY A 9 0.78 -16.37 0.81
CA GLY A 9 2.24 -16.39 0.97
C GLY A 9 2.98 -15.47 -0.02
N PHE A 10 2.28 -14.54 -0.68
CA PHE A 10 2.90 -13.64 -1.65
C PHE A 10 3.59 -12.46 -0.97
N PHE A 11 4.80 -12.15 -1.42
CA PHE A 11 5.61 -11.03 -0.93
C PHE A 11 4.87 -9.69 -1.02
N ALA A 12 4.19 -9.43 -2.13
CA ALA A 12 3.38 -8.23 -2.33
C ALA A 12 2.28 -8.08 -1.27
N SER A 13 1.57 -9.18 -0.95
CA SER A 13 0.53 -9.18 0.08
C SER A 13 1.09 -8.85 1.47
N ALA A 14 2.30 -9.31 1.81
CA ALA A 14 2.94 -8.92 3.06
C ALA A 14 3.28 -7.42 3.11
N LEU A 15 3.80 -6.85 2.00
CA LEU A 15 4.08 -5.41 1.92
C LEU A 15 2.79 -4.58 2.02
N HIS A 16 1.72 -5.04 1.39
CA HIS A 16 0.40 -4.42 1.42
C HIS A 16 -0.15 -4.34 2.84
N GLU A 17 -0.14 -5.43 3.60
CA GLU A 17 -0.60 -5.45 4.98
C GLU A 17 0.21 -4.52 5.90
N VAL A 18 1.54 -4.47 5.70
CA VAL A 18 2.39 -3.53 6.45
C VAL A 18 2.06 -2.08 6.09
N ALA A 19 1.77 -1.80 4.82
CA ALA A 19 1.32 -0.47 4.39
C ALA A 19 0.01 -0.05 5.07
N HIS A 20 -1.00 -0.92 5.09
CA HIS A 20 -2.23 -0.69 5.84
C HIS A 20 -1.96 -0.41 7.33
N TRP A 21 -1.12 -1.21 7.95
CA TRP A 21 -0.75 -1.03 9.36
C TRP A 21 -0.06 0.32 9.60
N CYS A 22 0.81 0.77 8.69
CA CYS A 22 1.50 2.05 8.75
C CYS A 22 0.54 3.25 8.66
N ILE A 23 -0.55 3.14 7.88
CA ILE A 23 -1.60 4.16 7.77
C ILE A 23 -2.56 4.13 8.97
N ALA A 24 -2.87 2.94 9.49
CA ALA A 24 -3.83 2.78 10.58
C ALA A 24 -3.38 3.48 11.87
N GLY A 25 -4.17 4.44 12.34
CA GLY A 25 -4.01 5.09 13.66
C GLY A 25 -4.18 4.10 14.82
N GLU A 26 -3.86 4.53 16.05
CA GLU A 26 -3.79 3.63 17.21
C GLU A 26 -5.11 2.87 17.47
N GLN A 27 -6.24 3.56 17.35
CA GLN A 27 -7.55 2.94 17.53
C GLN A 27 -7.88 1.94 16.41
N ARG A 28 -7.53 2.27 15.16
CA ARG A 28 -7.78 1.40 13.99
C ARG A 28 -6.98 0.11 14.06
N ARG A 29 -5.75 0.14 14.59
CA ARG A 29 -4.92 -1.06 14.81
C ARG A 29 -5.50 -2.12 15.75
N ARG A 30 -6.53 -1.76 16.50
CA ARG A 30 -7.21 -2.69 17.41
C ARG A 30 -8.41 -3.38 16.75
N GLN A 31 -8.77 -2.97 15.53
CA GLN A 31 -9.89 -3.52 14.76
C GLN A 31 -9.38 -4.58 13.77
N VAL A 32 -10.23 -5.55 13.44
CA VAL A 32 -9.99 -6.47 12.32
C VAL A 32 -9.80 -5.66 11.03
N ASP A 33 -8.80 -6.01 10.23
CA ASP A 33 -8.40 -5.33 8.98
C ASP A 33 -8.28 -3.80 9.12
N PHE A 34 -7.85 -3.32 10.29
CA PHE A 34 -7.73 -1.89 10.59
C PHE A 34 -9.05 -1.09 10.44
N GLY A 35 -10.19 -1.76 10.50
CA GLY A 35 -11.51 -1.17 10.24
C GLY A 35 -11.73 -0.80 8.78
N TYR A 36 -10.97 -1.38 7.84
CA TYR A 36 -11.35 -1.35 6.42
C TYR A 36 -12.61 -2.20 6.22
N TRP A 37 -13.53 -1.68 5.40
CA TRP A 37 -14.78 -2.35 5.09
C TRP A 37 -14.61 -3.18 3.81
N TYR A 38 -14.68 -4.50 3.93
CA TYR A 38 -14.72 -5.39 2.77
C TYR A 38 -16.15 -5.55 2.27
N LEU A 39 -16.42 -4.97 1.11
CA LEU A 39 -17.64 -5.22 0.34
C LEU A 39 -17.27 -5.96 -0.96
N PRO A 40 -17.58 -7.26 -1.09
CA PRO A 40 -17.19 -8.03 -2.26
C PRO A 40 -17.92 -7.57 -3.54
N GLU A 41 -19.17 -7.14 -3.43
CA GLU A 41 -19.93 -6.55 -4.53
C GLU A 41 -20.06 -5.04 -4.34
N ARG A 42 -19.29 -4.28 -5.11
CA ARG A 42 -19.31 -2.80 -5.08
C ARG A 42 -19.99 -2.26 -6.33
N ASP A 43 -20.90 -1.31 -6.14
CA ASP A 43 -21.34 -0.44 -7.22
C ASP A 43 -20.21 0.57 -7.59
N PRO A 44 -20.34 1.32 -8.70
CA PRO A 44 -19.31 2.27 -9.11
C PRO A 44 -18.97 3.35 -8.08
N MET A 45 -19.93 3.79 -7.27
CA MET A 45 -19.73 4.80 -6.24
C MET A 45 -18.93 4.22 -5.06
N GLN A 46 -19.30 3.02 -4.61
CA GLN A 46 -18.59 2.28 -3.57
C GLN A 46 -17.18 1.88 -4.02
N GLN A 47 -16.99 1.58 -5.31
CA GLN A 47 -15.67 1.34 -5.88
C GLN A 47 -14.80 2.60 -5.82
N ALA A 48 -15.35 3.76 -6.14
CA ALA A 48 -14.61 5.03 -6.06
C ALA A 48 -14.23 5.38 -4.61
N GLU A 49 -15.11 5.14 -3.63
CA GLU A 49 -14.81 5.31 -2.20
C GLU A 49 -13.69 4.37 -1.75
N PHE A 50 -13.74 3.11 -2.19
CA PHE A 50 -12.68 2.14 -1.93
C PHE A 50 -11.34 2.59 -2.53
N GLU A 51 -11.32 2.98 -3.81
CA GLU A 51 -10.10 3.44 -4.46
C GLU A 51 -9.51 4.66 -3.74
N ALA A 52 -10.34 5.59 -3.27
CA ALA A 52 -9.89 6.75 -2.52
C ALA A 52 -9.17 6.36 -1.21
N VAL A 53 -9.64 5.33 -0.49
CA VAL A 53 -8.98 4.86 0.74
C VAL A 53 -7.77 3.97 0.48
N GLU A 54 -7.69 3.32 -0.68
CA GLU A 54 -6.61 2.43 -1.11
C GLU A 54 -5.38 3.16 -1.65
N VAL A 55 -5.52 4.38 -2.15
CA VAL A 55 -4.38 5.16 -2.67
C VAL A 55 -3.26 5.26 -1.64
N ALA A 56 -3.57 5.56 -0.38
CA ALA A 56 -2.54 5.76 0.65
C ALA A 56 -1.77 4.47 1.03
N PRO A 57 -2.44 3.32 1.30
CA PRO A 57 -1.77 2.03 1.43
C PRO A 57 -0.92 1.68 0.22
N GLN A 58 -1.44 1.80 -1.00
CA GLN A 58 -0.70 1.39 -2.20
C GLN A 58 0.46 2.31 -2.57
N VAL A 59 0.41 3.57 -2.15
CA VAL A 59 1.60 4.44 -2.16
C VAL A 59 2.70 3.86 -1.28
N LEU A 60 2.39 3.45 -0.04
CA LEU A 60 3.39 2.87 0.85
C LEU A 60 3.86 1.49 0.37
N GLU A 61 2.96 0.64 -0.15
CA GLU A 61 3.31 -0.64 -0.77
C GLU A 61 4.29 -0.43 -1.94
N SER A 62 4.04 0.58 -2.78
CA SER A 62 4.94 0.95 -3.87
C SER A 62 6.31 1.43 -3.37
N VAL A 63 6.35 2.21 -2.29
CA VAL A 63 7.61 2.65 -1.66
C VAL A 63 8.38 1.47 -1.07
N PHE A 64 7.70 0.54 -0.40
CA PHE A 64 8.34 -0.65 0.16
C PHE A 64 8.80 -1.63 -0.92
N SER A 65 8.04 -1.73 -2.01
CA SER A 65 8.43 -2.55 -3.17
C SER A 65 9.75 -2.05 -3.75
N ASP A 66 9.90 -0.74 -3.96
CA ASP A 66 11.16 -0.15 -4.44
C ASP A 66 12.32 -0.44 -3.48
N ALA A 67 12.12 -0.23 -2.18
CA ALA A 67 13.14 -0.48 -1.14
C ALA A 67 13.57 -1.95 -1.07
N ALA A 68 12.70 -2.88 -1.49
CA ALA A 68 12.98 -4.31 -1.56
C ALA A 68 13.43 -4.78 -2.95
N GLY A 69 13.57 -3.89 -3.93
CA GLY A 69 13.89 -4.26 -5.32
C GLY A 69 12.79 -5.10 -6.00
N PHE A 70 11.55 -5.01 -5.51
CA PHE A 70 10.41 -5.79 -5.95
C PHE A 70 9.50 -4.96 -6.89
N LYS A 71 8.95 -5.60 -7.92
CA LYS A 71 8.07 -4.92 -8.87
C LYS A 71 6.68 -4.72 -8.28
N PHE A 72 6.34 -3.47 -7.96
CA PHE A 72 5.00 -3.08 -7.55
C PHE A 72 3.96 -3.32 -8.67
N ARG A 73 2.77 -3.80 -8.29
CA ARG A 73 1.59 -3.88 -9.14
C ARG A 73 0.38 -3.42 -8.32
N PRO A 74 -0.43 -2.47 -8.80
CA PRO A 74 -1.58 -2.02 -8.05
C PRO A 74 -2.61 -3.15 -7.88
N SER A 75 -3.19 -3.24 -6.70
CA SER A 75 -4.33 -4.10 -6.40
C SER A 75 -5.62 -3.32 -6.61
N LEU A 76 -6.55 -3.82 -7.42
CA LEU A 76 -7.83 -3.13 -7.67
C LEU A 76 -9.03 -3.81 -6.99
N ASP A 77 -8.78 -5.00 -6.40
CA ASP A 77 -9.67 -5.82 -5.57
C ASP A 77 -11.10 -6.08 -6.12
N ASN A 78 -11.42 -5.68 -7.35
CA ASN A 78 -12.71 -5.91 -7.98
C ASN A 78 -12.54 -6.28 -9.47
N LEU A 79 -12.76 -7.56 -9.77
CA LEU A 79 -12.63 -8.12 -11.12
C LEU A 79 -13.87 -7.86 -11.99
N GLU A 80 -15.03 -7.59 -11.39
CA GLU A 80 -16.30 -7.43 -12.11
C GLU A 80 -16.40 -6.07 -12.82
N LEU A 81 -15.95 -5.00 -12.15
CA LEU A 81 -15.99 -3.64 -12.71
C LEU A 81 -14.87 -3.37 -13.73
N ARG A 82 -13.86 -4.23 -13.80
CA ARG A 82 -12.68 -4.08 -14.67
C ARG A 82 -12.09 -2.66 -14.67
N PRO A 83 -11.77 -2.09 -13.49
CA PRO A 83 -11.15 -0.78 -13.42
C PRO A 83 -9.84 -0.75 -14.21
N ASP A 84 -9.53 0.38 -14.85
CA ASP A 84 -8.29 0.53 -15.62
C ASP A 84 -7.07 0.56 -14.69
N PRO A 85 -6.20 -0.46 -14.70
CA PRO A 85 -5.03 -0.49 -13.84
C PRO A 85 -4.04 0.63 -14.15
N ALA A 86 -4.03 1.16 -15.37
CA ALA A 86 -3.14 2.25 -15.76
C ALA A 86 -3.57 3.56 -15.11
N GLU A 87 -4.87 3.84 -15.05
CA GLU A 87 -5.41 5.05 -14.41
C GLU A 87 -5.09 5.06 -12.91
N PHE A 88 -5.37 3.95 -12.22
CA PHE A 88 -5.09 3.85 -10.80
C PHE A 88 -3.58 3.87 -10.50
N LEU A 89 -2.76 3.22 -11.33
CA LEU A 89 -1.31 3.32 -11.21
C LEU A 89 -0.82 4.76 -11.36
N ALA A 90 -1.41 5.56 -12.25
CA ALA A 90 -1.08 6.97 -12.39
C ALA A 90 -1.41 7.76 -11.12
N LYS A 91 -2.60 7.54 -10.52
CA LYS A 91 -2.99 8.13 -9.23
C LYS A 91 -2.00 7.77 -8.12
N VAL A 92 -1.62 6.50 -8.01
CA VAL A 92 -0.63 6.03 -7.01
C VAL A 92 0.74 6.67 -7.25
N LYS A 93 1.21 6.77 -8.50
CA LYS A 93 2.50 7.40 -8.82
C LYS A 93 2.53 8.88 -8.44
N GLN A 94 1.48 9.63 -8.76
CA GLN A 94 1.38 11.03 -8.39
C GLN A 94 1.38 11.18 -6.86
N ALA A 95 0.50 10.46 -6.16
CA ALA A 95 0.40 10.51 -4.71
C ALA A 95 1.69 10.05 -4.01
N LYS A 96 2.44 9.13 -4.62
CA LYS A 96 3.77 8.70 -4.13
C LYS A 96 4.78 9.83 -4.19
N ALA A 97 4.86 10.56 -5.29
CA ALA A 97 5.76 11.71 -5.40
C ALA A 97 5.44 12.77 -4.33
N GLU A 98 4.16 13.10 -4.14
CA GLU A 98 3.69 14.03 -3.11
C GLU A 98 4.02 13.54 -1.70
N ARG A 99 3.80 12.25 -1.42
CA ARG A 99 4.13 11.62 -0.13
C ARG A 99 5.63 11.65 0.16
N LEU A 100 6.48 11.34 -0.83
CA LEU A 100 7.93 11.37 -0.65
C LEU A 100 8.43 12.79 -0.40
N ALA A 101 7.87 13.79 -1.10
CA ALA A 101 8.17 15.19 -0.86
C ALA A 101 7.75 15.66 0.55
N ALA A 102 6.61 15.17 1.05
CA ALA A 102 6.13 15.48 2.41
C ALA A 102 6.81 14.64 3.52
N GLY A 103 7.53 13.59 3.15
CA GLY A 103 8.12 12.62 4.07
C GLY A 103 7.19 11.46 4.45
N LEU A 104 7.82 10.33 4.79
CA LEU A 104 7.13 9.13 5.24
C LEU A 104 6.71 9.26 6.72
N PRO A 105 5.52 8.76 7.10
CA PRO A 105 5.16 8.59 8.51
C PRO A 105 6.22 7.75 9.24
N THR A 106 6.46 8.02 10.53
CA THR A 106 7.56 7.42 11.31
C THR A 106 7.69 5.90 11.14
N ARG A 107 6.57 5.16 11.20
CA ARG A 107 6.57 3.70 11.06
C ARG A 107 6.90 3.23 9.64
N ALA A 108 6.39 3.94 8.63
CA ALA A 108 6.72 3.66 7.24
C ALA A 108 8.19 3.96 6.96
N ALA A 109 8.73 5.05 7.51
CA ALA A 109 10.16 5.38 7.38
C ALA A 109 11.06 4.31 8.01
N GLN A 110 10.69 3.80 9.20
CA GLN A 110 11.42 2.72 9.87
C GLN A 110 11.43 1.44 9.02
N PHE A 111 10.27 1.05 8.48
CA PHE A 111 10.18 -0.15 7.66
C PHE A 111 10.89 0.00 6.32
N HIS A 112 10.73 1.14 5.65
CA HIS A 112 11.47 1.47 4.42
C HIS A 112 12.98 1.33 4.63
N ARG A 113 13.52 1.94 5.69
CA ARG A 113 14.95 1.82 6.01
C ARG A 113 15.38 0.37 6.25
N ALA A 114 14.59 -0.39 7.00
CA ALA A 114 14.90 -1.80 7.25
C ALA A 114 14.92 -2.64 5.97
N LEU A 115 14.03 -2.35 5.01
CA LEU A 115 14.03 -3.00 3.70
C LEU A 115 15.27 -2.61 2.89
N THR A 116 15.58 -1.32 2.80
CA THR A 116 16.77 -0.82 2.09
C THR A 116 18.05 -1.44 2.65
N ASP A 117 18.21 -1.44 3.98
CA ASP A 117 19.38 -2.00 4.67
C ASP A 117 19.49 -3.52 4.46
N PHE A 118 18.37 -4.24 4.37
CA PHE A 118 18.37 -5.71 4.22
C PHE A 118 18.62 -6.16 2.78
N TYR A 119 17.99 -5.49 1.80
CA TYR A 119 18.08 -5.87 0.39
C TYR A 119 19.26 -5.21 -0.35
N ASP A 120 20.00 -4.33 0.32
CA ASP A 120 21.14 -3.58 -0.25
C ASP A 120 20.78 -2.95 -1.61
N VAL A 121 19.54 -2.49 -1.71
CA VAL A 121 19.10 -1.72 -2.87
C VAL A 121 19.70 -0.34 -2.68
N ALA A 122 20.97 -0.21 -3.08
CA ALA A 122 21.65 1.07 -3.15
C ALA A 122 20.69 2.07 -3.79
N GLU A 123 20.61 3.26 -3.21
CA GLU A 123 19.75 4.40 -3.56
C GLU A 123 19.92 4.75 -5.05
N SER A 124 19.30 3.95 -5.92
CA SER A 124 19.45 4.02 -7.36
C SER A 124 18.28 4.81 -7.88
N ALA A 125 18.59 6.07 -8.18
CA ALA A 125 17.78 7.00 -8.95
C ALA A 125 16.51 7.52 -8.26
N LEU A 126 16.70 8.49 -7.36
CA LEU A 126 15.90 9.71 -7.46
C LEU A 126 16.57 10.60 -8.53
N PRO A 127 15.84 11.05 -9.57
CA PRO A 127 16.38 11.96 -10.58
C PRO A 127 16.73 13.33 -9.99
#